data_AF-A0A8J2FL75-F1
#
_entry.id   AF-A0A8J2FL75-F1
#
_cell.length_a   1.000
_cell.length_b   1.000
_cell.length_c   1.000
_cell.angle_alpha   90.00
_cell.angle_beta   90.00
_cell.angle_gamma   90.00
#
_symmetry.space_group_name_H-M   'P 1'
#
loop_
_entity.id
_entity.type
_entity.pdbx_description
1 polymer ?
#
loop_
_entity_poly.entity_id
_entity_poly.type
_entity_poly.pdbx_seq_one_letter_code
_entity_poly.pdbx_strand_id
1 'polypeptide(L)'
;MGQEQTEARGGTTRASQDEQDADLQSQKFVEACLACALEEIEQDNPGFSKHFGEHTPCTIDPTSRIICVRHATSCANYAQVAATLPKSVARIEEIGGDVREEEQLRKIGEQLVGGSRALVDCPLHPYGIVQTEKRAHLLHDVDFHTVLVSPLRRTLQTCDSLFKTHPQRAKIRFLVFPDVREWVRFTDGIPCDYRRLRYLFRPPGEQSSCLESSAGPEPELQEGGYKSTLDFDWSLVDETIQKYYNENEVVVREAGSTTTAATADHKHWFLSSFANKEKRTRLHSKVASIVSTCALASTSSTSTGTGENRYDPDFDRAPLYANGCVVDKKLAKTPLTDAMLPEMRDIIPHPLEDYFDVMRRARKTVRFLRQYLKTNVPDDHEKQKIGIVAHYRFLDALFAAGKPEDQVKVTALNLRGGKSFSNCEISSWPMDQMEGVGEEEEELP
;
A
#
# COMPACT_ATOMS: atom_id res chain seq x y z
N MET A 1 -39.23 -40.92 -23.76
CA MET A 1 -37.80 -40.94 -23.37
C MET A 1 -37.05 -39.98 -24.27
N GLY A 2 -36.31 -39.04 -23.69
CA GLY A 2 -35.53 -38.03 -24.41
C GLY A 2 -35.71 -36.65 -23.79
N GLN A 3 -35.12 -36.43 -22.61
CA GLN A 3 -34.95 -35.07 -22.07
C GLN A 3 -33.72 -34.46 -22.75
N GLU A 4 -33.93 -33.40 -23.52
CA GLU A 4 -32.87 -32.59 -24.11
C GLU A 4 -32.27 -31.70 -23.02
N GLN A 5 -31.04 -32.02 -22.62
CA GLN A 5 -30.25 -31.17 -21.73
C GLN A 5 -29.64 -30.04 -22.56
N THR A 6 -30.21 -28.84 -22.46
CA THR A 6 -29.55 -27.61 -22.91
C THR A 6 -28.46 -27.24 -21.92
N GLU A 7 -27.23 -27.68 -22.19
CA GLU A 7 -26.03 -27.19 -21.51
C GLU A 7 -25.82 -25.71 -21.87
N ALA A 8 -26.04 -24.84 -20.89
CA ALA A 8 -25.66 -23.43 -20.99
C ALA A 8 -24.13 -23.33 -21.03
N ARG A 9 -23.56 -23.27 -22.24
CA ARG A 9 -22.15 -22.96 -22.45
C ARG A 9 -21.89 -21.50 -22.08
N GLY A 10 -21.59 -21.26 -20.81
CA GLY A 10 -21.00 -19.99 -20.36
C GLY A 10 -19.59 -19.87 -20.92
N GLY A 11 -19.45 -19.29 -22.11
CA GLY A 11 -18.16 -18.97 -22.70
C GLY A 11 -17.51 -17.82 -21.96
N THR A 12 -16.52 -18.10 -21.12
CA THR A 12 -15.54 -17.10 -20.69
C THR A 12 -14.86 -16.56 -21.94
N THR A 13 -14.80 -15.24 -22.09
CA THR A 13 -14.18 -14.59 -23.24
C THR A 13 -12.69 -14.86 -23.22
N ARG A 14 -12.07 -15.08 -24.39
CA ARG A 14 -10.64 -15.36 -24.53
C ARG A 14 -9.74 -14.36 -23.79
N ALA A 15 -10.11 -13.08 -23.78
CA ALA A 15 -9.41 -12.03 -23.03
C ALA A 15 -9.36 -12.28 -21.50
N SER A 16 -10.43 -12.82 -20.91
CA SER A 16 -10.47 -13.14 -19.48
C SER A 16 -9.56 -14.32 -19.11
N GLN A 17 -9.33 -15.23 -20.06
CA GLN A 17 -8.47 -16.38 -19.86
C GLN A 17 -6.99 -15.98 -19.99
N ASP A 18 -6.65 -15.14 -20.98
CA ASP A 18 -5.30 -14.60 -21.14
C ASP A 18 -4.84 -13.78 -19.91
N GLU A 19 -5.75 -13.02 -19.29
CA GLU A 19 -5.47 -12.27 -18.05
C GLU A 19 -5.24 -13.18 -16.83
N GLN A 20 -6.06 -14.22 -16.67
CA GLN A 20 -5.88 -15.22 -15.61
C GLN A 20 -4.56 -15.99 -15.76
N ASP A 21 -4.19 -16.32 -16.99
CA ASP A 21 -2.92 -17.01 -17.27
C ASP A 21 -1.71 -16.11 -16.99
N ALA A 22 -1.79 -14.82 -17.31
CA ALA A 22 -0.75 -13.84 -16.99
C ALA A 22 -0.57 -13.64 -15.47
N ASP A 23 -1.67 -13.59 -14.72
CA ASP A 23 -1.66 -13.52 -13.25
C ASP A 23 -1.02 -14.77 -12.64
N LEU A 24 -1.42 -15.96 -13.12
CA LEU A 24 -0.88 -17.24 -12.65
C LEU A 24 0.61 -17.38 -12.98
N GLN A 25 1.06 -16.96 -14.16
CA GLN A 25 2.47 -16.94 -14.52
C GLN A 25 3.27 -15.98 -13.63
N SER A 26 2.72 -14.78 -13.39
CA SER A 26 3.35 -13.80 -12.49
C SER A 26 3.47 -14.34 -11.06
N GLN A 27 2.43 -15.02 -10.57
CA GLN A 27 2.44 -15.66 -9.26
C GLN A 27 3.50 -16.76 -9.19
N LYS A 28 3.51 -17.70 -10.15
CA LYS A 28 4.51 -18.78 -10.21
C LYS A 28 5.94 -18.23 -10.34
N PHE A 29 6.12 -17.13 -11.06
CA PHE A 29 7.42 -16.45 -11.14
C PHE A 29 7.83 -15.88 -9.78
N VAL A 30 6.94 -15.16 -9.09
CA VAL A 30 7.24 -14.64 -7.75
C VAL A 30 7.55 -15.77 -6.77
N GLU A 31 6.75 -16.85 -6.78
CA GLU A 31 6.99 -18.04 -5.96
C GLU A 31 8.33 -18.71 -6.29
N ALA A 32 8.69 -18.83 -7.58
CA ALA A 32 9.97 -19.39 -8.00
C ALA A 32 11.15 -18.49 -7.60
N CYS A 33 11.02 -17.17 -7.76
CA CYS A 33 12.02 -16.22 -7.28
C CYS A 33 12.19 -16.34 -5.77
N LEU A 34 11.10 -16.43 -5.01
CA LEU A 34 11.11 -16.62 -3.55
C LEU A 34 11.64 -18.01 -3.13
N ALA A 35 11.53 -19.03 -3.97
CA ALA A 35 12.11 -20.34 -3.69
C ALA A 35 13.64 -20.34 -3.92
N CYS A 36 14.09 -19.90 -5.10
CA CYS A 36 15.53 -19.77 -5.42
C CYS A 36 16.26 -18.87 -4.43
N ALA A 37 15.56 -17.84 -3.96
CA ALA A 37 15.99 -16.92 -2.92
C ALA A 37 16.40 -17.59 -1.61
N LEU A 38 15.51 -18.43 -1.09
CA LEU A 38 15.67 -19.09 0.19
C LEU A 38 16.86 -20.05 0.12
N GLU A 39 17.01 -20.76 -0.99
CA GLU A 39 18.17 -21.61 -1.26
C GLU A 39 19.49 -20.82 -1.25
N GLU A 40 19.51 -19.59 -1.79
CA GLU A 40 20.72 -18.76 -1.80
C GLU A 40 21.04 -18.10 -0.46
N ILE A 41 20.03 -17.78 0.36
CA ILE A 41 20.23 -17.33 1.74
C ILE A 41 20.86 -18.44 2.58
N GLU A 42 20.39 -19.68 2.43
CA GLU A 42 20.95 -20.83 3.13
C GLU A 42 22.41 -21.12 2.73
N GLN A 43 22.81 -20.72 1.52
CA GLN A 43 24.15 -20.93 0.98
C GLN A 43 25.14 -19.78 1.25
N ASP A 44 24.73 -18.77 2.04
CA ASP A 44 25.58 -17.63 2.44
C ASP A 44 26.21 -16.91 1.22
N ASN A 45 25.41 -16.68 0.17
CA ASN A 45 25.89 -16.09 -1.08
C ASN A 45 26.44 -14.66 -0.84
N PRO A 46 27.75 -14.41 -1.07
CA PRO A 46 28.38 -13.11 -0.80
C PRO A 46 27.84 -11.97 -1.69
N GLY A 47 27.23 -12.27 -2.84
CA GLY A 47 26.53 -11.26 -3.64
C GLY A 47 25.27 -10.74 -2.97
N PHE A 48 24.58 -11.61 -2.24
CA PHE A 48 23.35 -11.26 -1.53
C PHE A 48 23.66 -10.40 -0.30
N SER A 49 24.67 -10.78 0.49
CA SER A 49 25.14 -9.95 1.60
C SER A 49 25.59 -8.58 1.11
N LYS A 50 26.29 -8.46 -0.02
CA LYS A 50 26.67 -7.14 -0.58
C LYS A 50 25.47 -6.23 -0.89
N HIS A 51 24.37 -6.77 -1.43
CA HIS A 51 23.18 -5.98 -1.76
C HIS A 51 22.31 -5.64 -0.54
N PHE A 52 22.41 -6.45 0.51
CA PHE A 52 21.57 -6.34 1.68
C PHE A 52 22.33 -6.09 3.00
N GLY A 53 23.64 -5.81 2.91
CA GLY A 53 24.54 -5.77 4.06
C GLY A 53 26.01 -5.48 3.72
N GLU A 54 26.39 -4.21 3.76
CA GLU A 54 27.30 -3.79 4.82
C GLU A 54 26.51 -2.83 5.71
N HIS A 55 26.48 -3.11 7.01
CA HIS A 55 25.78 -2.27 7.96
C HIS A 55 26.42 -0.88 7.91
N THR A 56 25.73 0.09 7.30
CA THR A 56 26.09 1.48 7.52
C THR A 56 26.03 1.69 9.04
N PRO A 57 27.13 2.12 9.68
CA PRO A 57 27.13 2.43 11.09
C PRO A 57 25.99 3.40 11.33
N CYS A 58 25.04 2.99 12.17
CA CYS A 58 23.97 3.87 12.57
C CYS A 58 24.40 4.53 13.87
N THR A 59 24.58 5.83 13.84
CA THR A 59 24.72 6.64 15.04
C THR A 59 23.44 7.45 15.20
N ILE A 60 22.73 7.19 16.30
CA ILE A 60 21.62 8.03 16.71
C ILE A 60 22.23 9.29 17.33
N ASP A 61 21.99 10.43 16.70
CA ASP A 61 22.34 11.73 17.24
C ASP A 61 21.50 11.98 18.50
N PRO A 62 22.13 12.13 19.69
CA PRO A 62 21.40 12.34 20.94
C PRO A 62 20.60 13.65 20.95
N THR A 63 20.98 14.63 20.11
CA THR A 63 20.31 15.94 20.01
C THR A 63 19.07 15.92 19.11
N SER A 64 19.01 14.99 18.16
CA SER A 64 17.88 14.86 17.25
C SER A 64 16.62 14.41 17.99
N ARG A 65 15.47 15.07 17.78
CA ARG A 65 14.18 14.66 18.38
C ARG A 65 13.44 13.62 17.55
N ILE A 66 13.86 13.39 16.31
CA ILE A 66 13.16 12.50 15.38
C ILE A 66 14.10 11.40 14.89
N ILE A 67 13.66 10.16 15.05
CA ILE A 67 14.37 8.97 14.58
C ILE A 67 13.57 8.37 13.43
N CYS A 68 14.16 8.38 12.24
CA CYS A 68 13.59 7.79 11.04
C CYS A 68 14.14 6.38 10.83
N VAL A 69 13.27 5.44 10.50
CA VAL A 69 13.62 4.05 10.21
C VAL A 69 13.00 3.65 8.88
N ARG A 70 13.82 3.22 7.92
CA ARG A 70 13.29 2.55 6.72
C ARG A 70 12.84 1.15 7.12
N HIS A 71 11.73 0.66 6.59
CA HIS A 71 11.36 -0.76 6.74
C HIS A 71 12.50 -1.71 6.33
N ALA A 72 12.49 -2.91 6.91
CA ALA A 72 13.39 -3.98 6.54
C ALA A 72 13.02 -4.59 5.18
N THR A 73 13.85 -5.50 4.68
CA THR A 73 13.65 -6.13 3.37
C THR A 73 12.27 -6.82 3.28
N SER A 74 11.43 -6.35 2.36
CA SER A 74 10.15 -6.98 2.02
C SER A 74 10.29 -8.05 0.95
N CYS A 75 9.25 -8.85 0.74
CA CYS A 75 9.19 -9.78 -0.38
C CYS A 75 9.32 -9.06 -1.74
N ALA A 76 8.80 -7.84 -1.88
CA ALA A 76 8.98 -7.05 -3.10
C ALA A 76 10.43 -6.57 -3.28
N ASN A 77 11.10 -6.07 -2.22
CA ASN A 77 12.52 -5.71 -2.33
C ASN A 77 13.36 -6.92 -2.70
N TYR A 78 13.03 -8.06 -2.10
CA TYR A 78 13.66 -9.32 -2.40
C TYR A 78 13.48 -9.68 -3.88
N ALA A 79 12.23 -9.72 -4.36
CA ALA A 79 11.91 -10.10 -5.73
C ALA A 79 12.57 -9.19 -6.77
N GLN A 80 12.68 -7.89 -6.48
CA GLN A 80 13.41 -6.94 -7.34
C GLN A 80 14.89 -7.30 -7.48
N VAL A 81 15.57 -7.63 -6.38
CA VAL A 81 16.98 -8.04 -6.43
C VAL A 81 17.12 -9.42 -7.05
N ALA A 82 16.20 -10.35 -6.74
CA ALA A 82 16.20 -11.69 -7.30
C ALA A 82 16.09 -11.65 -8.83
N ALA A 83 15.28 -10.75 -9.38
CA ALA A 83 15.12 -10.57 -10.82
C ALA A 83 16.41 -10.10 -11.51
N THR A 84 17.35 -9.50 -10.79
CA THR A 84 18.65 -9.05 -11.33
C THR A 84 19.78 -10.06 -11.12
N LEU A 85 19.56 -11.18 -10.43
CA LEU A 85 20.61 -12.16 -10.15
C LEU A 85 21.00 -12.96 -11.40
N PRO A 86 22.29 -13.31 -11.58
CA PRO A 86 22.77 -14.03 -12.77
C PRO A 86 22.02 -15.33 -13.10
N LYS A 87 21.55 -16.08 -12.10
CA LYS A 87 20.73 -17.28 -12.34
C LYS A 87 19.35 -16.95 -12.94
N SER A 88 18.76 -15.84 -12.53
CA SER A 88 17.54 -15.33 -13.13
C SER A 88 17.78 -14.87 -14.56
N VAL A 89 18.94 -14.25 -14.83
CA VAL A 89 19.38 -13.89 -16.19
C VAL A 89 19.52 -15.12 -17.06
N ALA A 90 20.23 -16.15 -16.60
CA ALA A 90 20.40 -17.41 -17.33
C ALA A 90 19.05 -18.07 -17.67
N ARG A 91 18.09 -18.01 -16.74
CA ARG A 91 16.73 -18.54 -16.97
C ARG A 91 15.92 -17.70 -17.96
N ILE A 92 16.13 -16.38 -18.01
CA ILE A 92 15.53 -15.49 -19.03
C ILE A 92 16.15 -15.78 -20.41
N GLU A 93 17.45 -16.04 -20.46
CA GLU A 93 18.14 -16.45 -21.69
C GLU A 93 17.65 -17.82 -22.19
N GLU A 94 17.41 -18.79 -21.29
CA GLU A 94 16.87 -20.12 -21.62
C GLU A 94 15.47 -20.07 -22.26
N ILE A 95 14.65 -19.08 -21.91
CA ILE A 95 13.33 -18.87 -22.54
C ILE A 95 13.40 -17.99 -23.81
N GLY A 96 14.60 -17.68 -24.29
CA GLY A 96 14.83 -16.95 -25.53
C GLY A 96 14.83 -15.43 -25.40
N GLY A 97 14.99 -14.89 -24.19
CA GLY A 97 15.18 -13.45 -23.97
C GLY A 97 16.59 -13.00 -24.34
N ASP A 98 16.72 -12.00 -25.22
CA ASP A 98 18.00 -11.38 -25.55
C ASP A 98 18.33 -10.29 -24.52
N VAL A 99 19.11 -10.67 -23.50
CA VAL A 99 19.45 -9.79 -22.38
C VAL A 99 20.86 -9.24 -22.57
N ARG A 100 21.02 -8.18 -23.37
CA ARG A 100 22.36 -7.62 -23.64
C ARG A 100 22.80 -6.57 -22.62
N GLU A 101 21.90 -6.05 -21.78
CA GLU A 101 22.20 -4.94 -20.86
C GLU A 101 21.51 -5.09 -19.48
N GLU A 102 22.25 -4.80 -18.40
CA GLU A 102 21.78 -4.78 -17.01
C GLU A 102 20.50 -3.93 -16.82
N GLU A 103 20.40 -2.83 -17.57
CA GLU A 103 19.21 -1.95 -17.55
C GLU A 103 17.96 -2.64 -18.11
N GLN A 104 18.09 -3.58 -19.06
CA GLN A 104 16.97 -4.37 -19.58
C GLN A 104 16.46 -5.36 -18.52
N LEU A 105 17.37 -6.03 -17.79
CA LEU A 105 16.99 -6.89 -16.66
C LEU A 105 16.29 -6.11 -15.57
N ARG A 106 16.79 -4.93 -15.25
CA ARG A 106 16.17 -4.04 -14.27
C ARG A 106 14.74 -3.69 -14.68
N LYS A 107 14.51 -3.37 -15.96
CA LYS A 107 13.16 -3.08 -16.49
C LYS A 107 12.24 -4.30 -16.46
N ILE A 108 12.75 -5.48 -16.83
CA ILE A 108 11.99 -6.74 -16.77
C ILE A 108 11.62 -7.05 -15.32
N GLY A 109 12.56 -6.92 -14.38
CA GLY A 109 12.32 -7.07 -12.95
C GLY A 109 11.29 -6.06 -12.44
N GLU A 110 11.39 -4.79 -12.84
CA GLU A 110 10.41 -3.75 -12.52
C GLU A 110 9.02 -4.08 -13.09
N GLN A 111 8.91 -4.65 -14.29
CA GLN A 111 7.63 -5.04 -14.89
C GLN A 111 7.02 -6.26 -14.17
N LEU A 112 7.81 -7.30 -13.94
CA LEU A 112 7.37 -8.54 -13.29
C LEU A 112 6.97 -8.30 -11.84
N VAL A 113 7.74 -7.49 -11.10
CA VAL A 113 7.41 -7.12 -9.72
C VAL A 113 6.31 -6.07 -9.69
N GLY A 114 6.41 -5.06 -10.55
CA GLY A 114 5.59 -3.86 -10.50
C GLY A 114 4.11 -4.12 -10.69
N GLY A 115 3.73 -5.09 -11.54
CA GLY A 115 2.34 -5.46 -11.82
C GLY A 115 1.81 -6.68 -11.06
N SER A 116 2.61 -7.27 -10.15
CA SER A 116 2.25 -8.53 -9.51
C SER A 116 1.26 -8.34 -8.37
N ARG A 117 0.10 -9.00 -8.48
CA ARG A 117 -0.91 -9.05 -7.42
C ARG A 117 -0.36 -9.63 -6.12
N ALA A 118 0.55 -10.60 -6.20
CA ALA A 118 1.15 -11.25 -5.03
C ALA A 118 2.05 -10.32 -4.21
N LEU A 119 2.47 -9.19 -4.79
CA LEU A 119 3.36 -8.23 -4.14
C LEU A 119 2.62 -6.99 -3.61
N VAL A 120 1.30 -6.90 -3.84
CA VAL A 120 0.44 -5.88 -3.24
C VAL A 120 0.52 -5.98 -1.72
N ASP A 121 0.91 -4.88 -1.10
CA ASP A 121 1.13 -4.78 0.34
C ASP A 121 1.89 -5.97 0.96
N CYS A 122 2.93 -6.41 0.26
CA CYS A 122 3.66 -7.61 0.64
C CYS A 122 4.27 -7.50 2.06
N PRO A 123 4.40 -8.64 2.77
CA PRO A 123 5.04 -8.68 4.08
C PRO A 123 6.56 -8.47 4.00
N LEU A 124 7.19 -8.42 5.16
CA LEU A 124 8.61 -8.65 5.32
C LEU A 124 9.01 -10.03 4.79
N HIS A 125 10.15 -10.07 4.13
CA HIS A 125 10.85 -11.32 3.84
C HIS A 125 11.43 -11.87 5.15
N PRO A 126 11.60 -13.20 5.33
CA PRO A 126 12.27 -13.77 6.52
C PRO A 126 13.62 -13.11 6.83
N TYR A 127 14.40 -12.80 5.79
CA TYR A 127 15.64 -12.05 5.92
C TYR A 127 15.43 -10.65 6.55
N GLY A 128 14.35 -9.95 6.18
CA GLY A 128 13.98 -8.67 6.78
C GLY A 128 13.63 -8.77 8.26
N ILE A 129 13.03 -9.88 8.69
CA ILE A 129 12.78 -10.14 10.12
C ILE A 129 14.12 -10.22 10.88
N VAL A 130 15.07 -11.02 10.37
CA VAL A 130 16.42 -11.11 10.95
C VAL A 130 17.13 -9.73 10.98
N GLN A 131 16.95 -8.90 9.94
CA GLN A 131 17.47 -7.52 9.94
C GLN A 131 16.91 -6.71 11.11
N THR A 132 15.59 -6.78 11.36
CA THR A 132 14.97 -6.03 12.46
C THR A 132 15.45 -6.51 13.83
N GLU A 133 15.56 -7.82 14.05
CA GLU A 133 16.06 -8.39 15.31
C GLU A 133 17.49 -7.94 15.61
N LYS A 134 18.36 -7.97 14.59
CA LYS A 134 19.74 -7.50 14.71
C LYS A 134 19.83 -6.01 15.01
N ARG A 135 18.85 -5.20 14.63
CA ARG A 135 18.86 -3.73 14.82
C ARG A 135 18.09 -3.25 16.03
N ALA A 136 17.22 -4.08 16.62
CA ALA A 136 16.35 -3.71 17.74
C ALA A 136 17.12 -3.11 18.93
N HIS A 137 18.32 -3.64 19.23
CA HIS A 137 19.16 -3.16 20.33
C HIS A 137 19.60 -1.69 20.18
N LEU A 138 19.68 -1.16 18.95
CA LEU A 138 20.04 0.25 18.72
C LEU A 138 18.97 1.22 19.21
N LEU A 139 17.73 0.75 19.35
CA LEU A 139 16.60 1.54 19.79
C LEU A 139 16.32 1.39 21.30
N HIS A 140 16.94 0.41 21.98
CA HIS A 140 16.63 0.05 23.37
C HIS A 140 16.80 1.19 24.38
N ASP A 141 17.82 2.01 24.16
CA ASP A 141 18.16 3.13 25.04
C ASP A 141 17.47 4.45 24.65
N VAL A 142 16.62 4.42 23.61
CA VAL A 142 15.91 5.61 23.13
C VAL A 142 14.57 5.74 23.84
N ASP A 143 14.38 6.86 24.53
CA ASP A 143 13.13 7.19 25.21
C ASP A 143 12.08 7.69 24.19
N PHE A 144 11.32 6.77 23.60
CA PHE A 144 10.29 7.12 22.62
C PHE A 144 8.98 7.55 23.29
N HIS A 145 8.46 8.70 22.86
CA HIS A 145 7.09 9.12 23.20
C HIS A 145 6.07 8.50 22.23
N THR A 146 6.34 8.60 20.93
CA THR A 146 5.42 8.12 19.88
C THR A 146 6.23 7.63 18.68
N VAL A 147 5.73 6.61 18.00
CA VAL A 147 6.27 6.11 16.74
C VAL A 147 5.17 6.20 15.68
N LEU A 148 5.38 7.02 14.66
CA LEU A 148 4.52 7.10 13.49
C LEU A 148 4.89 5.96 12.52
N VAL A 149 3.90 5.21 12.05
CA VAL A 149 4.14 4.02 11.23
C VAL A 149 3.35 4.11 9.93
N SER A 150 4.03 3.88 8.81
CA SER A 150 3.36 3.75 7.51
C SER A 150 2.35 2.60 7.55
N PRO A 151 1.18 2.76 6.92
CA PRO A 151 0.14 1.74 6.94
C PRO A 151 0.46 0.49 6.11
N LEU A 152 1.61 0.40 5.44
CA LEU A 152 1.98 -0.79 4.68
C LEU A 152 2.39 -1.94 5.61
N ARG A 153 1.99 -3.18 5.28
CA ARG A 153 2.22 -4.39 6.09
C ARG A 153 3.68 -4.52 6.51
N ARG A 154 4.60 -4.32 5.57
CA ARG A 154 6.05 -4.39 5.84
C ARG A 154 6.56 -3.37 6.85
N THR A 155 6.01 -2.16 6.90
CA THR A 155 6.40 -1.13 7.90
C THR A 155 5.82 -1.45 9.27
N LEU A 156 4.58 -1.95 9.32
CA LEU A 156 3.96 -2.42 10.56
C LEU A 156 4.73 -3.60 11.16
N GLN A 157 5.11 -4.61 10.35
CA GLN A 157 5.94 -5.74 10.81
C GLN A 157 7.34 -5.29 11.21
N THR A 158 7.94 -4.32 10.50
CA THR A 158 9.25 -3.78 10.89
C THR A 158 9.15 -3.14 12.27
N CYS A 159 8.12 -2.32 12.49
CA CYS A 159 7.90 -1.65 13.77
C CYS A 159 7.66 -2.66 14.90
N ASP A 160 6.76 -3.63 14.71
CA ASP A 160 6.49 -4.67 15.70
C ASP A 160 7.76 -5.45 16.08
N SER A 161 8.54 -5.90 15.10
CA SER A 161 9.79 -6.62 15.38
C SER A 161 10.86 -5.77 16.06
N LEU A 162 11.04 -4.50 15.67
CA LEU A 162 12.02 -3.60 16.28
C LEU A 162 11.71 -3.28 17.75
N PHE A 163 10.43 -3.11 18.07
CA PHE A 163 9.98 -2.69 19.40
C PHE A 163 9.51 -3.84 20.28
N LYS A 164 9.49 -5.08 19.76
CA LYS A 164 9.02 -6.27 20.47
C LYS A 164 9.63 -6.43 21.86
N THR A 165 10.93 -6.19 21.98
CA THR A 165 11.70 -6.33 23.23
C THR A 165 12.04 -5.00 23.89
N HIS A 166 11.51 -3.87 23.41
CA HIS A 166 11.85 -2.55 23.92
C HIS A 166 11.44 -2.40 25.40
N PRO A 167 12.33 -1.95 26.31
CA PRO A 167 12.05 -1.94 27.75
C PRO A 167 10.87 -1.04 28.12
N GLN A 168 10.65 0.02 27.34
CA GLN A 168 9.55 0.96 27.53
C GLN A 168 8.37 0.75 26.57
N ARG A 169 8.27 -0.39 25.88
CA ARG A 169 7.26 -0.64 24.84
C ARG A 169 5.84 -0.24 25.22
N ALA A 170 5.42 -0.55 26.46
CA ALA A 170 4.08 -0.24 26.96
C ALA A 170 3.79 1.26 27.16
N LYS A 171 4.82 2.12 27.16
CA LYS A 171 4.71 3.58 27.27
C LYS A 171 4.74 4.27 25.90
N ILE A 172 5.18 3.57 24.86
CA ILE A 172 5.31 4.12 23.51
C ILE A 172 3.95 4.06 22.83
N ARG A 173 3.51 5.18 22.26
CA ARG A 173 2.34 5.21 21.38
C ARG A 173 2.74 4.84 19.95
N PHE A 174 2.12 3.82 19.36
CA PHE A 174 2.37 3.43 17.97
C PHE A 174 1.21 3.91 17.10
N LEU A 175 1.41 4.97 16.33
CA LEU A 175 0.36 5.64 15.58
C LEU A 175 0.48 5.32 14.09
N VAL A 176 -0.55 4.71 13.51
CA VAL A 176 -0.57 4.47 12.06
C VAL A 176 -0.89 5.78 11.34
N PHE A 177 0.03 6.24 10.50
CA PHE A 177 -0.07 7.56 9.87
C PHE A 177 -0.07 7.45 8.33
N PRO A 178 -1.22 7.62 7.64
CA PRO A 178 -1.32 7.38 6.20
C PRO A 178 -0.36 8.19 5.32
N ASP A 179 -0.01 9.40 5.73
CA ASP A 179 0.82 10.29 4.93
C ASP A 179 2.26 9.81 4.79
N VAL A 180 2.75 8.90 5.65
CA VAL A 180 4.13 8.37 5.58
C VAL A 180 4.26 7.10 4.74
N ARG A 181 3.23 6.76 3.95
CA ARG A 181 3.22 5.63 3.02
C ARG A 181 4.26 5.76 1.89
N GLU A 182 4.55 4.64 1.22
CA GLU A 182 5.47 4.61 0.08
C GLU A 182 4.95 5.46 -1.09
N TRP A 183 5.87 5.84 -1.97
CA TRP A 183 5.54 6.35 -3.29
C TRP A 183 4.83 5.28 -4.13
N VAL A 184 3.61 5.55 -4.59
CA VAL A 184 2.84 4.56 -5.37
C VAL A 184 3.37 4.48 -6.82
N ARG A 185 4.48 3.78 -7.00
CA ARG A 185 5.10 3.48 -8.31
C ARG A 185 4.83 2.05 -8.77
N PHE A 186 4.75 1.12 -7.83
CA PHE A 186 4.58 -0.30 -8.05
C PHE A 186 3.48 -0.82 -7.14
N THR A 187 3.00 -2.04 -7.41
CA THR A 187 1.93 -2.69 -6.65
C THR A 187 2.23 -2.83 -5.16
N ASP A 188 3.49 -2.97 -4.77
CA ASP A 188 3.91 -3.01 -3.36
C ASP A 188 3.73 -1.68 -2.63
N GLY A 189 3.50 -0.57 -3.35
CA GLY A 189 3.10 0.72 -2.80
C GLY A 189 1.58 0.83 -2.54
N ILE A 190 0.78 -0.11 -3.02
CA ILE A 190 -0.66 -0.15 -2.75
C ILE A 190 -0.89 -0.84 -1.40
N PRO A 191 -1.50 -0.17 -0.42
CA PRO A 191 -1.88 -0.83 0.82
C PRO A 191 -3.06 -1.77 0.61
N CYS A 192 -3.07 -2.90 1.32
CA CYS A 192 -4.23 -3.77 1.33
C CYS A 192 -5.36 -3.16 2.16
N ASP A 193 -6.49 -3.86 2.22
CA ASP A 193 -7.65 -3.41 2.98
C ASP A 193 -7.26 -3.05 4.42
N TYR A 194 -7.51 -1.81 4.83
CA TYR A 194 -7.14 -1.32 6.16
C TYR A 194 -7.80 -2.15 7.27
N ARG A 195 -9.00 -2.71 7.05
CA ARG A 195 -9.69 -3.61 7.99
C ARG A 195 -8.92 -4.92 8.10
N ARG A 196 -8.40 -5.43 6.98
CA ARG A 196 -7.54 -6.61 6.97
C ARG A 196 -6.24 -6.34 7.72
N LEU A 197 -5.60 -5.19 7.53
CA LEU A 197 -4.42 -4.81 8.31
C LEU A 197 -4.75 -4.69 9.79
N ARG A 198 -5.80 -3.96 10.16
CA ARG A 198 -6.23 -3.81 11.55
C ARG A 198 -6.52 -5.18 12.20
N TYR A 199 -7.06 -6.12 11.45
CA TYR A 199 -7.25 -7.50 11.90
C TYR A 199 -5.91 -8.23 12.12
N LEU A 200 -5.01 -8.19 11.14
CA LEU A 200 -3.69 -8.84 11.21
C LEU A 200 -2.81 -8.29 12.34
N PHE A 201 -2.98 -7.01 12.69
CA PHE A 201 -2.19 -6.32 13.71
C PHE A 201 -2.95 -6.07 15.02
N ARG A 202 -4.08 -6.75 15.23
CA ARG A 202 -4.82 -6.67 16.49
C ARG A 202 -4.04 -7.33 17.64
N PRO A 203 -4.05 -6.75 18.86
CA PRO A 203 -3.44 -7.38 20.03
C PRO A 203 -4.02 -8.78 20.32
N PRO A 204 -3.20 -9.73 20.83
CA PRO A 204 -3.68 -11.04 21.28
C PRO A 204 -4.72 -10.87 22.40
N GLY A 205 -5.93 -11.40 22.19
CA GLY A 205 -7.03 -11.34 23.19
C GLY A 205 -8.27 -10.59 22.72
N GLU A 206 -8.15 -9.69 21.75
CA GLU A 206 -9.29 -8.92 21.21
C GLU A 206 -9.95 -9.59 19.97
N GLN A 207 -9.50 -10.77 19.56
CA GLN A 207 -9.91 -11.37 18.29
C GLN A 207 -11.33 -11.99 18.32
N SER A 208 -11.94 -12.21 19.49
CA SER A 208 -13.15 -13.03 19.59
C SER A 208 -14.49 -12.34 19.28
N SER A 209 -14.60 -11.00 19.31
CA SER A 209 -15.92 -10.34 19.32
C SER A 209 -16.34 -9.58 18.06
N CYS A 210 -15.46 -9.37 17.07
CA CYS A 210 -15.77 -8.50 15.92
C CYS A 210 -16.20 -9.24 14.64
N LEU A 211 -16.05 -10.56 14.57
CA LEU A 211 -16.26 -11.34 13.34
C LEU A 211 -17.69 -11.87 13.18
N GLU A 212 -18.55 -11.77 14.19
CA GLU A 212 -19.86 -12.44 14.16
C GLU A 212 -20.92 -11.74 13.26
N SER A 213 -20.67 -10.55 12.71
CA SER A 213 -21.72 -9.79 11.98
C SER A 213 -21.50 -9.57 10.48
N SER A 214 -20.31 -9.85 9.91
CA SER A 214 -20.11 -9.73 8.47
C SER A 214 -20.26 -11.09 7.79
N ALA A 215 -21.46 -11.37 7.26
CA ALA A 215 -21.85 -12.61 6.60
C ALA A 215 -21.18 -12.87 5.22
N GLY A 216 -19.87 -12.63 5.10
CA GLY A 216 -19.06 -13.06 3.97
C GLY A 216 -18.25 -14.30 4.35
N PRO A 217 -17.98 -15.23 3.42
CA PRO A 217 -17.04 -16.31 3.68
C PRO A 217 -15.70 -15.68 4.08
N GLU A 218 -15.20 -16.04 5.26
CA GLU A 218 -13.82 -15.73 5.62
C GLU A 218 -12.95 -16.19 4.44
N PRO A 219 -12.08 -15.33 3.88
CA PRO A 219 -11.02 -15.86 3.06
C PRO A 219 -10.27 -16.85 3.96
N GLU A 220 -10.24 -18.13 3.61
CA GLU A 220 -9.41 -19.15 4.25
C GLU A 220 -7.96 -18.66 4.19
N LEU A 221 -7.57 -17.86 5.17
CA LEU A 221 -6.25 -17.29 5.29
C LEU A 221 -5.37 -18.39 5.87
N GLN A 222 -4.87 -19.25 4.99
CA GLN A 222 -3.71 -20.11 5.25
C GLN A 222 -2.40 -19.30 5.39
N GLU A 223 -2.47 -17.97 5.49
CA GLU A 223 -1.30 -17.16 5.81
C GLU A 223 -0.85 -17.47 7.23
N GLY A 224 0.34 -18.08 7.37
CA GLY A 224 1.00 -18.35 8.64
C GLY A 224 0.82 -17.18 9.60
N GLY A 225 -0.02 -17.39 10.61
CA GLY A 225 -0.69 -16.34 11.36
C GLY A 225 0.28 -15.40 12.05
N TYR A 226 0.62 -14.30 11.38
CA TYR A 226 1.35 -13.20 11.98
C TYR A 226 0.50 -12.64 13.13
N LYS A 227 1.08 -12.56 14.33
CA LYS A 227 0.43 -12.00 15.52
C LYS A 227 1.26 -10.82 15.99
N SER A 228 0.71 -9.62 15.82
CA SER A 228 1.33 -8.41 16.34
C SER A 228 1.49 -8.49 17.86
N THR A 229 2.61 -7.96 18.36
CA THR A 229 2.85 -7.75 19.79
C THR A 229 2.61 -6.31 20.23
N LEU A 230 2.44 -5.39 19.26
CA LEU A 230 2.12 -4.00 19.48
C LEU A 230 0.63 -3.72 19.34
N ASP A 231 0.18 -2.73 20.11
CA ASP A 231 -1.11 -2.10 19.97
C ASP A 231 -0.96 -0.83 19.12
N PHE A 232 -1.47 -0.90 17.89
CA PHE A 232 -1.41 0.20 16.94
C PHE A 232 -2.66 1.07 17.07
N ASP A 233 -2.45 2.36 17.27
CA ASP A 233 -3.49 3.39 17.25
C ASP A 233 -3.84 3.72 15.78
N TRP A 234 -5.08 3.39 15.39
CA TRP A 234 -5.62 3.61 14.05
C TRP A 234 -6.46 4.89 13.93
N SER A 235 -6.54 5.71 14.98
CA SER A 235 -7.41 6.90 15.02
C SER A 235 -7.19 7.85 13.85
N LEU A 236 -5.93 8.15 13.49
CA LEU A 236 -5.62 9.01 12.34
C LEU A 236 -6.08 8.42 10.99
N VAL A 237 -6.11 7.10 10.87
CA VAL A 237 -6.63 6.42 9.67
C VAL A 237 -8.14 6.61 9.61
N ASP A 238 -8.83 6.35 10.72
CA ASP A 238 -10.28 6.50 10.85
C ASP A 238 -10.71 7.96 10.57
N GLU A 239 -9.98 8.95 11.12
CA GLU A 239 -10.20 10.38 10.84
C GLU A 239 -9.97 10.75 9.38
N THR A 240 -8.92 10.22 8.75
CA THR A 240 -8.61 10.48 7.34
C THR A 240 -9.73 9.95 6.43
N ILE A 241 -10.24 8.74 6.73
CA ILE A 241 -11.39 8.15 6.04
C ILE A 241 -12.62 9.03 6.21
N GLN A 242 -12.95 9.41 7.45
CA GLN A 242 -14.11 10.24 7.73
C GLN A 242 -14.05 11.60 7.04
N LYS A 243 -12.88 12.26 7.06
CA LYS A 243 -12.66 13.54 6.37
C LYS A 243 -12.92 13.42 4.87
N TYR A 244 -12.40 12.37 4.25
CA TYR A 244 -12.66 12.12 2.84
C TYR A 244 -14.16 11.96 2.56
N TYR A 245 -14.89 11.21 3.38
CA TYR A 245 -16.33 11.06 3.21
C TYR A 245 -17.06 12.40 3.29
N ASN A 246 -16.72 13.24 4.26
CA ASN A 246 -17.31 14.56 4.43
C ASN A 246 -17.03 15.47 3.22
N GLU A 247 -15.82 15.41 2.65
CA GLU A 247 -15.43 16.22 1.49
C GLU A 247 -16.09 15.75 0.18
N ASN A 248 -16.52 14.49 0.09
CA ASN A 248 -17.06 13.88 -1.13
C ASN A 248 -18.53 13.43 -0.99
N GLU A 249 -19.21 13.81 0.10
CA GLU A 249 -20.57 13.40 0.44
C GLU A 249 -21.60 13.78 -0.64
N VAL A 250 -21.31 14.81 -1.44
CA VAL A 250 -22.13 15.22 -2.59
C VAL A 250 -22.16 14.16 -3.69
N VAL A 251 -21.07 13.42 -3.90
CA VAL A 251 -20.96 12.40 -4.97
C VAL A 251 -21.61 11.07 -4.57
N VAL A 252 -21.60 10.73 -3.28
CA VAL A 252 -22.11 9.45 -2.78
C VAL A 252 -23.65 9.44 -2.66
N ARG A 253 -24.26 10.58 -2.32
CA ARG A 253 -25.72 10.71 -2.23
C ARG A 253 -26.43 10.57 -3.58
N GLU A 254 -25.76 10.89 -4.69
CA GLU A 254 -26.31 10.71 -6.05
C GLU A 254 -26.31 9.25 -6.53
N ALA A 255 -25.54 8.36 -5.88
CA ALA A 255 -25.37 6.96 -6.31
C ALA A 255 -26.36 5.95 -5.67
N GLY A 256 -27.22 6.38 -4.75
CA GLY A 256 -28.45 5.65 -4.37
C GLY A 256 -28.34 4.15 -4.04
N SER A 257 -27.51 3.73 -3.08
CA SER A 257 -27.64 2.39 -2.45
C SER A 257 -26.87 2.30 -1.13
N THR A 258 -27.55 1.91 -0.05
CA THR A 258 -27.03 1.75 1.32
C THR A 258 -26.23 0.45 1.55
N THR A 259 -26.06 -0.40 0.54
CA THR A 259 -25.55 -1.78 0.72
C THR A 259 -24.06 -2.02 0.41
N THR A 260 -23.23 -0.99 0.23
CA THR A 260 -21.82 -1.13 -0.21
C THR A 260 -20.80 -0.35 0.62
N ALA A 261 -21.07 -0.10 1.91
CA ALA A 261 -20.17 0.68 2.78
C ALA A 261 -18.76 0.07 2.93
N ALA A 262 -18.64 -1.26 2.99
CA ALA A 262 -17.38 -1.94 3.29
C ALA A 262 -16.29 -1.81 2.20
N THR A 263 -16.66 -1.91 0.92
CA THR A 263 -15.71 -1.73 -0.20
C THR A 263 -15.50 -0.26 -0.57
N ALA A 264 -16.35 0.63 -0.09
CA ALA A 264 -16.19 2.07 -0.23
C ALA A 264 -15.04 2.58 0.68
N ASP A 265 -14.98 2.14 1.94
CA ASP A 265 -14.02 2.67 2.93
C ASP A 265 -12.55 2.54 2.48
N HIS A 266 -12.14 1.39 1.95
CA HIS A 266 -10.76 1.17 1.49
C HIS A 266 -10.40 1.98 0.24
N LYS A 267 -11.33 2.06 -0.73
CA LYS A 267 -11.18 2.89 -1.94
C LYS A 267 -11.01 4.36 -1.57
N HIS A 268 -11.86 4.83 -0.66
CA HIS A 268 -11.88 6.21 -0.21
C HIS A 268 -10.64 6.57 0.60
N TRP A 269 -10.17 5.68 1.49
CA TRP A 269 -8.89 5.86 2.19
C TRP A 269 -7.72 6.03 1.23
N PHE A 270 -7.54 5.08 0.30
CA PHE A 270 -6.42 5.11 -0.64
C PHE A 270 -6.46 6.37 -1.53
N LEU A 271 -7.65 6.74 -2.01
CA LEU A 271 -7.86 7.90 -2.87
C LEU A 271 -7.71 9.23 -2.10
N SER A 272 -8.06 9.27 -0.81
CA SER A 272 -7.91 10.46 0.04
C SER A 272 -6.46 10.90 0.23
N SER A 273 -5.55 9.92 0.21
CA SER A 273 -4.12 10.16 0.38
C SER A 273 -3.40 10.64 -0.88
N PHE A 274 -4.10 10.74 -2.03
CA PHE A 274 -3.55 11.41 -3.21
C PHE A 274 -3.59 12.93 -3.02
N ALA A 275 -2.41 13.50 -3.11
CA ALA A 275 -2.19 14.94 -3.04
C ALA A 275 -2.87 15.67 -4.22
N ASN A 276 -2.69 15.20 -5.46
CA ASN A 276 -3.24 15.86 -6.65
C ASN A 276 -4.75 15.60 -6.84
N LYS A 277 -5.56 16.67 -6.78
CA LYS A 277 -7.02 16.61 -6.95
C LYS A 277 -7.44 16.15 -8.35
N GLU A 278 -6.76 16.58 -9.41
CA GLU A 278 -7.09 16.19 -10.78
C GLU A 278 -6.77 14.72 -11.06
N LYS A 279 -5.59 14.23 -10.66
CA LYS A 279 -5.26 12.80 -10.77
C LYS A 279 -6.20 11.95 -9.94
N ARG A 280 -6.53 12.38 -8.73
CA ARG A 280 -7.55 11.75 -7.88
C ARG A 280 -8.90 11.72 -8.60
N THR A 281 -9.36 12.83 -9.18
CA THR A 281 -10.60 12.90 -9.96
C THR A 281 -10.53 12.04 -11.22
N ARG A 282 -9.39 11.95 -11.90
CA ARG A 282 -9.21 11.11 -13.09
C ARG A 282 -9.18 9.64 -12.75
N LEU A 283 -8.50 9.24 -11.66
CA LEU A 283 -8.50 7.88 -11.16
C LEU A 283 -9.88 7.51 -10.62
N HIS A 284 -10.55 8.44 -9.91
CA HIS A 284 -11.96 8.30 -9.54
C HIS A 284 -12.86 8.16 -10.75
N SER A 285 -12.70 9.00 -11.75
CA SER A 285 -13.50 9.00 -12.98
C SER A 285 -13.23 7.76 -13.80
N LYS A 286 -12.00 7.24 -13.84
CA LYS A 286 -11.65 5.96 -14.45
C LYS A 286 -12.20 4.78 -13.68
N VAL A 287 -12.07 4.74 -12.35
CA VAL A 287 -12.69 3.72 -11.50
C VAL A 287 -14.21 3.78 -11.64
N ALA A 288 -14.80 4.97 -11.66
CA ALA A 288 -16.22 5.21 -11.89
C ALA A 288 -16.64 4.94 -13.35
N SER A 289 -15.73 5.08 -14.31
CA SER A 289 -15.95 4.83 -15.75
C SER A 289 -15.76 3.37 -16.09
N ILE A 290 -14.89 2.62 -15.41
CA ILE A 290 -14.87 1.16 -15.45
C ILE A 290 -16.18 0.63 -14.85
N VAL A 291 -16.70 1.32 -13.83
CA VAL A 291 -18.05 1.08 -13.30
C VAL A 291 -19.16 1.48 -14.30
N SER A 292 -18.96 2.49 -15.15
CA SER A 292 -19.99 3.08 -16.04
C SER A 292 -19.97 2.60 -17.50
N THR A 293 -18.80 2.30 -18.09
CA THR A 293 -18.61 1.93 -19.51
C THR A 293 -19.04 0.48 -19.79
N CYS A 294 -19.05 -0.37 -18.77
CA CYS A 294 -19.71 -1.68 -18.84
C CYS A 294 -21.25 -1.59 -18.97
N ALA A 295 -21.84 -0.38 -18.89
CA ALA A 295 -23.28 -0.16 -19.01
C ALA A 295 -23.82 -0.09 -20.47
N LEU A 296 -22.96 0.01 -21.50
CA LEU A 296 -23.41 0.29 -22.88
C LEU A 296 -23.40 -0.92 -23.83
N ALA A 297 -22.87 -2.07 -23.44
CA ALA A 297 -22.65 -3.21 -24.36
C ALA A 297 -23.81 -4.22 -24.45
N SER A 298 -24.94 -4.00 -23.77
CA SER A 298 -25.92 -5.08 -23.48
C SER A 298 -27.33 -4.85 -24.02
N THR A 299 -27.51 -4.09 -25.12
CA THR A 299 -28.82 -4.01 -25.81
C THR A 299 -28.69 -4.23 -27.31
N SER A 300 -28.43 -5.47 -27.71
CA SER A 300 -28.78 -5.97 -29.05
C SER A 300 -29.13 -7.47 -29.05
N SER A 301 -30.20 -7.83 -28.35
CA SER A 301 -31.08 -9.00 -28.58
C SER A 301 -32.06 -9.06 -27.41
N THR A 302 -33.34 -9.39 -27.49
CA THR A 302 -34.15 -10.16 -28.43
C THR A 302 -35.63 -9.78 -28.18
N SER A 303 -36.38 -9.52 -29.26
CA SER A 303 -37.51 -10.32 -29.77
C SER A 303 -38.81 -10.32 -28.98
N THR A 304 -39.81 -9.69 -29.60
CA THR A 304 -41.23 -10.06 -29.72
C THR A 304 -41.69 -11.38 -29.08
N GLY A 305 -42.66 -11.29 -28.17
CA GLY A 305 -43.47 -12.42 -27.69
C GLY A 305 -44.73 -11.95 -26.97
N THR A 306 -45.86 -12.01 -27.67
CA THR A 306 -47.23 -11.68 -27.21
C THR A 306 -47.82 -12.78 -26.33
N GLY A 307 -48.51 -12.46 -25.24
CA GLY A 307 -49.42 -13.44 -24.60
C GLY A 307 -49.90 -13.14 -23.18
N GLU A 308 -51.05 -12.47 -23.11
CA GLU A 308 -52.16 -12.60 -22.14
C GLU A 308 -52.01 -12.24 -20.64
N ASN A 309 -52.81 -11.23 -20.28
CA ASN A 309 -53.04 -10.63 -18.97
C ASN A 309 -53.84 -11.53 -18.01
N ARG A 310 -53.42 -11.58 -16.75
CA ARG A 310 -54.33 -11.65 -15.59
C ARG A 310 -53.95 -10.60 -14.55
N TYR A 311 -55.01 -10.02 -13.98
CA TYR A 311 -55.10 -8.86 -13.11
C TYR A 311 -54.65 -9.20 -11.68
N ASP A 312 -53.79 -8.37 -11.08
CA ASP A 312 -53.47 -8.37 -9.64
C ASP A 312 -53.77 -6.97 -9.07
N PRO A 313 -54.63 -6.85 -8.04
CA PRO A 313 -55.13 -5.58 -7.55
C PRO A 313 -54.45 -5.20 -6.23
N ASP A 314 -53.33 -4.48 -6.29
CA ASP A 314 -52.84 -3.71 -5.14
C ASP A 314 -51.97 -2.52 -5.58
N PHE A 315 -52.51 -1.36 -5.25
CA PHE A 315 -51.92 -0.04 -5.01
C PHE A 315 -50.45 0.26 -5.35
N ASP A 316 -50.30 1.44 -5.99
CA ASP A 316 -49.11 2.27 -6.19
C ASP A 316 -47.98 1.77 -7.11
N ARG A 317 -47.95 2.34 -8.33
CA ARG A 317 -46.72 2.67 -9.09
C ARG A 317 -47.04 3.51 -10.33
N ALA A 318 -47.18 4.82 -10.14
CA ALA A 318 -46.81 5.79 -11.17
C ALA A 318 -45.27 5.84 -11.27
N PRO A 319 -44.69 6.07 -12.47
CA PRO A 319 -43.25 6.06 -12.65
C PRO A 319 -42.63 7.33 -12.05
N LEU A 320 -41.99 7.20 -10.90
CA LEU A 320 -41.00 8.18 -10.45
C LEU A 320 -39.68 7.89 -11.15
N TYR A 321 -39.41 8.68 -12.18
CA TYR A 321 -38.07 8.90 -12.71
C TYR A 321 -37.22 9.61 -11.65
N ALA A 322 -36.28 8.89 -11.05
CA ALA A 322 -35.01 9.42 -10.55
C ALA A 322 -34.05 8.25 -10.23
N ASN A 323 -33.08 8.05 -11.14
CA ASN A 323 -31.78 7.38 -10.94
C ASN A 323 -31.78 5.90 -10.54
N GLY A 324 -32.60 5.09 -11.20
CA GLY A 324 -32.65 3.63 -11.07
C GLY A 324 -31.36 2.90 -11.45
N CYS A 325 -30.41 2.85 -10.51
CA CYS A 325 -29.17 2.08 -10.59
C CYS A 325 -29.37 0.69 -9.97
N VAL A 326 -29.48 -0.35 -10.79
CA VAL A 326 -29.35 -1.73 -10.29
C VAL A 326 -27.87 -2.07 -10.26
N VAL A 327 -27.31 -2.03 -9.06
CA VAL A 327 -25.92 -2.37 -8.75
C VAL A 327 -25.67 -3.83 -9.13
N ASP A 328 -24.71 -4.08 -10.03
CA ASP A 328 -24.14 -5.41 -10.14
C ASP A 328 -23.38 -5.71 -8.83
N LYS A 329 -24.01 -6.54 -7.99
CA LYS A 329 -23.46 -6.96 -6.70
C LYS A 329 -22.08 -7.60 -6.83
N LYS A 330 -21.65 -8.05 -8.03
CA LYS A 330 -20.29 -8.57 -8.24
C LYS A 330 -19.23 -7.47 -8.27
N LEU A 331 -19.45 -6.36 -8.98
CA LEU A 331 -18.41 -5.33 -9.16
C LEU A 331 -18.20 -4.45 -7.90
N ALA A 332 -19.27 -4.22 -7.14
CA ALA A 332 -19.17 -3.59 -5.82
C ALA A 332 -18.40 -4.46 -4.81
N LYS A 333 -18.24 -5.75 -5.09
CA LYS A 333 -17.43 -6.68 -4.29
C LYS A 333 -16.00 -6.84 -4.83
N THR A 334 -15.68 -6.32 -6.01
CA THR A 334 -14.33 -6.40 -6.58
C THR A 334 -13.37 -5.58 -5.71
N PRO A 335 -12.33 -6.20 -5.12
CA PRO A 335 -11.33 -5.50 -4.32
C PRO A 335 -10.72 -4.34 -5.11
N LEU A 336 -10.42 -3.21 -4.45
CA LEU A 336 -9.79 -2.04 -5.10
C LEU A 336 -8.53 -2.45 -5.88
N THR A 337 -7.75 -3.35 -5.28
CA THR A 337 -6.56 -3.95 -5.88
C THR A 337 -6.82 -4.46 -7.29
N ASP A 338 -7.92 -5.17 -7.51
CA ASP A 338 -8.22 -5.84 -8.77
C ASP A 338 -8.62 -4.83 -9.86
N ALA A 339 -9.26 -3.72 -9.46
CA ALA A 339 -9.56 -2.61 -10.36
C ALA A 339 -8.33 -1.79 -10.71
N MET A 340 -7.34 -1.71 -9.82
CA MET A 340 -6.14 -0.91 -10.00
C MET A 340 -5.03 -1.64 -10.75
N LEU A 341 -4.93 -2.96 -10.59
CA LEU A 341 -3.84 -3.76 -11.15
C LEU A 341 -3.69 -3.61 -12.67
N PRO A 342 -4.77 -3.68 -13.49
CA PRO A 342 -4.66 -3.49 -14.93
C PRO A 342 -4.13 -2.09 -15.28
N GLU A 343 -4.68 -1.04 -14.68
CA GLU A 343 -4.24 0.34 -14.90
C GLU A 343 -2.78 0.54 -14.49
N MET A 344 -2.34 -0.10 -13.40
CA MET A 344 -0.95 -0.04 -12.96
C MET A 344 -0.02 -0.75 -13.94
N ARG A 345 -0.41 -1.90 -14.50
CA ARG A 345 0.36 -2.59 -15.54
C ARG A 345 0.52 -1.72 -16.78
N ASP A 346 -0.55 -1.02 -17.18
CA ASP A 346 -0.55 -0.19 -18.38
C ASP A 346 0.30 1.07 -18.24
N ILE A 347 0.43 1.63 -17.02
CA ILE A 347 1.25 2.82 -16.79
C ILE A 347 2.72 2.50 -16.48
N ILE A 348 3.06 1.28 -16.04
CA ILE A 348 4.45 0.90 -15.73
C ILE A 348 5.33 1.12 -16.97
N PRO A 349 6.46 1.83 -16.85
CA PRO A 349 7.20 2.14 -15.61
C PRO A 349 6.86 3.51 -14.95
N HIS A 350 5.86 4.23 -15.45
CA HIS A 350 5.43 5.50 -14.88
C HIS A 350 4.71 5.30 -13.54
N PRO A 351 5.03 6.11 -12.53
CA PRO A 351 4.41 6.00 -11.21
C PRO A 351 3.00 6.61 -11.21
N LEU A 352 2.12 6.06 -10.38
CA LEU A 352 0.75 6.57 -10.22
C LEU A 352 0.73 7.90 -9.44
N GLU A 353 1.59 8.02 -8.45
CA GLU A 353 1.94 9.28 -7.80
C GLU A 353 3.16 9.88 -8.51
N ASP A 354 3.27 11.19 -8.66
CA ASP A 354 4.58 11.77 -8.99
C ASP A 354 5.38 12.06 -7.71
N TYR A 355 6.61 12.55 -7.87
CA TYR A 355 7.43 12.89 -6.72
C TYR A 355 6.88 14.11 -5.94
N PHE A 356 6.12 15.01 -6.58
CA PHE A 356 5.49 16.15 -5.91
C PHE A 356 4.39 15.71 -4.96
N ASP A 357 3.63 14.69 -5.33
CA ASP A 357 2.64 14.08 -4.46
C ASP A 357 3.29 13.59 -3.15
N VAL A 358 4.47 12.94 -3.24
CA VAL A 358 5.25 12.48 -2.08
C VAL A 358 5.79 13.66 -1.27
N MET A 359 6.33 14.69 -1.93
CA MET A 359 6.81 15.91 -1.27
C MET A 359 5.70 16.65 -0.52
N ARG A 360 4.49 16.70 -1.08
CA ARG A 360 3.32 17.31 -0.43
C ARG A 360 2.97 16.56 0.85
N ARG A 361 2.98 15.23 0.82
CA ARG A 361 2.79 14.37 2.02
C ARG A 361 3.89 14.57 3.06
N ALA A 362 5.15 14.69 2.62
CA ALA A 362 6.28 14.97 3.49
C ALA A 362 6.14 16.32 4.20
N ARG A 363 5.78 17.40 3.48
CA ARG A 363 5.50 18.73 4.06
C ARG A 363 4.31 18.69 5.03
N LYS A 364 3.23 17.99 4.68
CA LYS A 364 2.09 17.75 5.57
C LYS A 364 2.51 17.04 6.86
N THR A 365 3.39 16.04 6.74
CA THR A 365 3.97 15.30 7.88
C THR A 365 4.80 16.21 8.77
N VAL A 366 5.62 17.11 8.20
CA VAL A 366 6.37 18.11 8.99
C VAL A 366 5.44 19.02 9.79
N ARG A 367 4.38 19.54 9.14
CA ARG A 367 3.38 20.38 9.82
C ARG A 367 2.71 19.63 10.97
N PHE A 368 2.30 18.40 10.71
CA PHE A 368 1.74 17.51 11.74
C PHE A 368 2.72 17.32 12.90
N LEU A 369 3.98 16.96 12.62
CA LEU A 369 5.00 16.72 13.64
C LEU A 369 5.27 17.94 14.51
N ARG A 370 5.38 19.14 13.92
CA ARG A 370 5.56 20.40 14.67
C ARG A 370 4.41 20.63 15.64
N GLN A 371 3.18 20.53 15.13
CA GLN A 371 1.99 20.72 15.94
C GLN A 371 1.88 19.63 17.03
N TYR A 372 2.14 18.38 16.68
CA TYR A 372 2.11 17.24 17.59
C TYR A 372 3.14 17.39 18.71
N LEU A 373 4.39 17.73 18.38
CA LEU A 373 5.45 18.00 19.37
C LEU A 373 5.02 19.10 20.35
N LYS A 374 4.50 20.23 19.83
CA LYS A 374 4.04 21.35 20.65
C LYS A 374 2.89 21.00 21.60
N THR A 375 2.02 20.08 21.20
CA THR A 375 0.76 19.81 21.92
C THR A 375 0.79 18.55 22.77
N ASN A 376 1.60 17.56 22.39
CA ASN A 376 1.57 16.23 22.99
C ASN A 376 2.89 15.85 23.67
N VAL A 377 4.00 16.53 23.37
CA VAL A 377 5.31 16.25 23.99
C VAL A 377 5.68 17.44 24.87
N PRO A 378 5.59 17.33 26.20
CA PRO A 378 5.83 18.49 27.07
C PRO A 378 7.28 18.99 26.98
N ASP A 379 7.49 20.29 27.26
CA ASP A 379 8.77 20.96 27.06
C ASP A 379 9.90 20.40 27.96
N ASP A 380 9.59 19.80 29.11
CA ASP A 380 10.55 19.13 29.98
C ASP A 380 10.99 17.74 29.48
N HIS A 381 10.35 17.25 28.41
CA HIS A 381 10.67 15.99 27.74
C HIS A 381 11.52 16.19 26.48
N GLU A 382 12.48 17.12 26.47
CA GLU A 382 13.47 17.27 25.38
C GLU A 382 14.23 15.97 25.05
N LYS A 383 14.30 15.05 26.03
CA LYS A 383 14.90 13.72 25.87
C LYS A 383 14.03 12.76 25.07
N GLN A 384 12.71 12.94 25.08
CA GLN A 384 11.81 12.04 24.38
C GLN A 384 11.87 12.23 22.87
N LYS A 385 11.88 11.11 22.16
CA LYS A 385 11.99 11.06 20.70
C LYS A 385 10.67 10.66 20.04
N ILE A 386 10.49 11.14 18.82
CA ILE A 386 9.46 10.65 17.91
C ILE A 386 10.11 9.71 16.91
N GLY A 387 9.60 8.49 16.80
CA GLY A 387 10.00 7.54 15.77
C GLY A 387 9.15 7.71 14.50
N ILE A 388 9.73 7.44 13.33
CA ILE A 388 9.00 7.34 12.06
C ILE A 388 9.47 6.07 11.35
N VAL A 389 8.61 5.07 11.21
CA VAL A 389 8.89 3.84 10.45
C VAL A 389 8.20 3.92 9.10
N ALA A 390 8.97 4.14 8.04
CA ALA A 390 8.45 4.46 6.71
C ALA A 390 9.32 3.87 5.59
N HIS A 391 9.19 4.44 4.39
CA HIS A 391 9.81 3.97 3.17
C HIS A 391 10.87 4.93 2.67
N TYR A 392 11.86 4.42 1.92
CA TYR A 392 13.02 5.23 1.58
C TYR A 392 12.67 6.47 0.74
N ARG A 393 11.73 6.37 -0.22
CA ARG A 393 11.35 7.55 -1.04
C ARG A 393 10.63 8.59 -0.24
N PHE A 394 9.75 8.16 0.66
CA PHE A 394 9.09 9.08 1.58
C PHE A 394 10.10 9.71 2.54
N LEU A 395 11.03 8.94 3.11
CA LEU A 395 12.06 9.47 3.99
C LEU A 395 13.00 10.43 3.25
N ASP A 396 13.42 10.13 2.03
CA ASP A 396 14.21 11.05 1.19
C ASP A 396 13.44 12.37 0.95
N ALA A 397 12.15 12.28 0.63
CA ALA A 397 11.27 13.44 0.49
C ALA A 397 11.09 14.21 1.81
N LEU A 398 11.03 13.51 2.93
CA LEU A 398 10.90 14.07 4.27
C LEU A 398 12.14 14.87 4.65
N PHE A 399 13.34 14.34 4.43
CA PHE A 399 14.60 15.05 4.67
C PHE A 399 14.80 16.25 3.75
N ALA A 400 14.20 16.21 2.56
CA ALA A 400 14.21 17.34 1.64
C ALA A 400 13.01 18.29 1.81
N ALA A 401 12.08 17.99 2.71
CA ALA A 401 10.96 18.86 3.01
C ALA A 401 11.51 20.17 3.62
N GLY A 402 11.33 21.27 2.90
CA GLY A 402 11.89 22.59 3.26
C GLY A 402 12.91 23.13 2.27
N LYS A 403 13.23 22.35 1.23
CA LYS A 403 14.06 22.81 0.12
C LYS A 403 13.21 23.21 -1.10
N PRO A 404 13.69 24.20 -1.89
CA PRO A 404 13.12 24.51 -3.19
C PRO A 404 13.08 23.30 -4.10
N GLU A 405 12.05 23.22 -4.94
CA GLU A 405 11.72 22.10 -5.82
C GLU A 405 12.87 21.64 -6.73
N ASP A 406 13.59 22.59 -7.32
CA ASP A 406 14.74 22.37 -8.18
C ASP A 406 15.95 21.77 -7.43
N GLN A 407 15.97 21.91 -6.11
CA GLN A 407 17.04 21.40 -5.25
C GLN A 407 16.72 20.06 -4.60
N VAL A 408 15.49 19.56 -4.68
CA VAL A 408 15.03 18.43 -3.85
C VAL A 408 15.81 17.13 -4.13
N LYS A 409 15.98 16.74 -5.41
CA LYS A 409 16.71 15.51 -5.76
C LYS A 409 18.19 15.59 -5.39
N VAL A 410 18.79 16.76 -5.59
CA VAL A 410 20.20 17.01 -5.25
C VAL A 410 20.38 17.05 -3.73
N THR A 411 19.45 17.65 -3.00
CA THR A 411 19.56 17.85 -1.55
C THR A 411 19.28 16.60 -0.75
N ALA A 412 18.27 15.80 -1.10
CA ALA A 412 17.98 14.54 -0.41
C ALA A 412 19.20 13.60 -0.43
N LEU A 413 19.84 13.49 -1.60
CA LEU A 413 21.07 12.71 -1.76
C LEU A 413 22.23 13.38 -1.01
N ASN A 414 22.44 14.69 -1.16
CA ASN A 414 23.58 15.37 -0.54
C ASN A 414 23.56 15.36 1.00
N LEU A 415 22.39 15.48 1.63
CA LEU A 415 22.25 15.41 3.09
C LEU A 415 22.75 14.08 3.67
N ARG A 416 22.79 13.04 2.85
CA ARG A 416 23.24 11.70 3.22
C ARG A 416 24.47 11.24 2.44
N GLY A 417 25.26 12.19 1.95
CA GLY A 417 26.51 11.92 1.23
C GLY A 417 26.30 11.14 -0.07
N GLY A 418 25.18 11.39 -0.75
CA GLY A 418 24.78 10.73 -2.00
C GLY A 418 24.09 9.38 -1.82
N LYS A 419 23.74 8.97 -0.58
CA LYS A 419 23.22 7.63 -0.30
C LYS A 419 21.72 7.63 0.02
N SER A 420 20.97 6.73 -0.62
CA SER A 420 19.58 6.42 -0.25
C SER A 420 19.50 5.56 1.01
N PHE A 421 18.31 5.51 1.65
CA PHE A 421 18.16 4.70 2.87
C PHE A 421 18.34 3.23 2.54
N SER A 422 19.17 2.51 3.28
CA SER A 422 19.29 1.06 3.23
C SER A 422 18.13 0.40 4.00
N ASN A 423 17.81 -0.85 3.69
CA ASN A 423 16.77 -1.59 4.41
C ASN A 423 17.07 -1.65 5.91
N CYS A 424 16.07 -1.37 6.73
CA CYS A 424 16.21 -1.28 8.19
C CYS A 424 17.26 -0.24 8.67
N GLU A 425 17.59 0.75 7.84
CA GLU A 425 18.45 1.85 8.26
C GLU A 425 17.71 2.77 9.22
N ILE A 426 18.40 3.10 10.32
CA ILE A 426 17.96 4.04 11.35
C ILE A 426 18.78 5.32 11.16
N SER A 427 18.13 6.47 11.14
CA SER A 427 18.78 7.77 10.99
C SER A 427 18.11 8.80 11.87
N SER A 428 18.92 9.67 12.47
CA SER A 428 18.42 10.86 13.15
C SER A 428 18.08 11.94 12.14
N TRP A 429 17.01 12.70 12.41
CA TRP A 429 16.63 13.88 11.63
C TRP A 429 16.81 15.15 12.47
N PRO A 430 17.71 16.07 12.08
CA PRO A 430 17.97 17.30 12.83
C PRO A 430 16.74 18.23 12.85
N MET A 431 16.48 18.85 14.01
CA MET A 431 15.29 19.71 14.20
C MET A 431 15.38 21.05 13.45
N ASP A 432 16.58 21.60 13.30
CA ASP A 432 16.84 22.81 12.51
C ASP A 432 16.42 22.65 11.04
N GLN A 433 16.49 21.44 10.50
CA GLN A 433 15.99 21.14 9.16
C GLN A 433 14.47 21.20 9.07
N MET A 434 13.75 20.96 10.17
CA MET A 434 12.30 21.12 10.16
C MET A 434 11.91 22.59 10.05
N GLU A 435 12.60 23.52 10.72
CA GLU A 435 12.21 24.95 10.82
C GLU A 435 12.14 25.67 9.47
N GLY A 436 12.91 25.23 8.46
CA GLY A 436 12.91 25.80 7.12
C GLY A 436 11.68 25.50 6.26
N VAL A 437 10.78 24.61 6.68
CA VAL A 437 9.51 24.39 5.97
C VAL A 437 8.58 25.56 6.27
N GLY A 438 8.55 26.56 5.39
CA GLY A 438 7.68 27.73 5.51
C GLY A 438 6.22 27.34 5.76
N GLU A 439 5.52 28.14 6.58
CA GLU A 439 4.07 28.00 6.79
C GLU A 439 3.25 28.44 5.57
N GLU A 440 3.90 29.08 4.60
CA GLU A 440 3.25 29.58 3.39
C GLU A 440 2.74 28.40 2.56
N GLU A 441 1.42 28.19 2.65
CA GLU A 441 0.63 27.59 1.59
C GLU A 441 0.69 28.49 0.37
N GLU A 442 1.84 28.56 -0.31
CA GLU A 442 1.76 28.82 -1.73
C GLU A 442 0.97 27.65 -2.31
N GLU A 443 -0.22 27.97 -2.81
CA GLU A 443 -0.96 27.16 -3.75
C GLU A 443 0.02 26.78 -4.87
N LEU A 444 0.69 25.63 -4.70
CA LEU A 444 1.49 25.03 -5.75
C LEU A 444 0.55 24.91 -6.96
N PRO A 445 0.91 25.49 -8.12
CA PRO A 445 0.01 25.61 -9.27
C PRO A 445 -0.55 24.28 -9.76
#